data_AF-A0A7K2YYE8-F1
#
_entry.id   AF-A0A7K2YYE8-F1
#
_cell.length_a   1.000
_cell.length_b   1.000
_cell.length_c   1.000
_cell.angle_alpha   90.00
_cell.angle_beta   90.00
_cell.angle_gamma   90.00
#
_symmetry.space_group_name_H-M   'P 1'
#
loop_
_entity.id
_entity.type
_entity.pdbx_description
1 polymer ?
#
loop_
_entity_poly.entity_id
_entity_poly.type
_entity_poly.pdbx_seq_one_letter_code
_entity_poly.pdbx_strand_id
1 'polypeptide(L)'
;GVRYLLGPGATTMAVARALGVDGTLLGVDVIADGALLGADVSERALLDLIDGHRAEAVVSVIGGQGFVLGRGNQQLSPRVLAHVSTLTVLATRSKLVALQGRPLLADTGDVAVDESLSGYVHVVTGRHESVPCRIVPASEEFHR
;
A
#
# COMPACT_ATOMS: atom_id res chain seq x y z
N GLY A 1 -9.51 -11.73 13.34
CA GLY A 1 -8.35 -12.20 12.59
C GLY A 1 -7.33 -11.08 12.40
N VAL A 2 -6.58 -11.16 11.30
CA VAL A 2 -5.73 -10.08 10.78
C VAL A 2 -6.63 -8.96 10.23
N ARG A 3 -6.22 -7.70 10.42
CA ARG A 3 -6.89 -6.54 9.85
C ARG A 3 -6.12 -6.07 8.62
N TYR A 4 -6.78 -6.09 7.47
CA TYR A 4 -6.21 -5.69 6.19
C TYR A 4 -6.58 -4.25 5.88
N LEU A 5 -5.58 -3.39 5.73
CA LEU A 5 -5.71 -2.00 5.31
C LEU A 5 -5.57 -1.99 3.78
N LEU A 6 -6.69 -1.87 3.07
CA LEU A 6 -6.66 -1.72 1.62
C LEU A 6 -6.45 -0.25 1.28
N GLY A 7 -5.28 0.07 0.73
CA GLY A 7 -4.98 1.41 0.23
C GLY A 7 -5.80 1.78 -1.01
N PRO A 8 -5.67 3.02 -1.49
CA PRO A 8 -6.46 3.53 -2.61
C PRO A 8 -6.09 2.88 -3.95
N GLY A 9 -7.04 2.94 -4.88
CA GLY A 9 -6.84 2.62 -6.29
C GLY A 9 -7.71 1.48 -6.82
N ALA A 10 -7.86 1.45 -8.14
CA ALA A 10 -8.71 0.46 -8.81
C ALA A 10 -8.26 -1.00 -8.58
N THR A 11 -6.96 -1.22 -8.33
CA THR A 11 -6.42 -2.57 -8.09
C THR A 11 -6.82 -3.11 -6.72
N THR A 12 -6.74 -2.31 -5.66
CA THR A 12 -7.19 -2.70 -4.32
C THR A 12 -8.73 -2.78 -4.25
N MET A 13 -9.45 -1.91 -4.96
CA MET A 13 -10.90 -2.06 -5.14
C MET A 13 -11.29 -3.39 -5.80
N ALA A 14 -10.51 -3.85 -6.79
CA ALA A 14 -10.76 -5.16 -7.40
C ALA A 14 -10.56 -6.30 -6.41
N VAL A 15 -9.61 -6.17 -5.46
CA VAL A 15 -9.44 -7.10 -4.34
C VAL A 15 -10.65 -7.06 -3.41
N ALA A 16 -11.09 -5.86 -2.99
CA ALA A 16 -12.28 -5.69 -2.15
C ALA A 16 -13.52 -6.36 -2.77
N ARG A 17 -13.77 -6.11 -4.06
CA ARG A 17 -14.87 -6.74 -4.82
C ARG A 17 -14.77 -8.26 -4.88
N ALA A 18 -13.56 -8.79 -5.09
CA ALA A 18 -13.34 -10.24 -5.11
C ALA A 18 -13.58 -10.89 -3.73
N LEU A 19 -13.43 -10.12 -2.64
CA LEU A 19 -13.78 -10.52 -1.27
C LEU A 19 -15.26 -10.31 -0.94
N GLY A 20 -16.06 -9.77 -1.87
CA GLY A 20 -17.49 -9.51 -1.66
C GLY A 20 -17.79 -8.28 -0.81
N VAL A 21 -16.87 -7.33 -0.69
CA VAL A 21 -17.07 -6.09 0.06
C VAL A 21 -16.98 -4.85 -0.84
N ASP A 22 -17.77 -3.83 -0.49
CA ASP A 22 -17.81 -2.55 -1.20
C ASP A 22 -16.70 -1.62 -0.70
N GLY A 23 -15.55 -1.65 -1.38
CA GLY A 23 -14.42 -0.76 -1.09
C GLY A 23 -14.49 0.61 -1.76
N THR A 24 -13.59 1.50 -1.37
CA THR A 24 -13.48 2.89 -1.83
C THR A 24 -12.30 3.08 -2.79
N LEU A 25 -12.43 4.04 -3.71
CA LEU A 25 -11.40 4.27 -4.73
C LEU A 25 -10.21 5.10 -4.20
N LEU A 26 -10.49 6.10 -3.38
CA LEU A 26 -9.52 7.11 -2.97
C LEU A 26 -9.10 7.00 -1.50
N GLY A 27 -9.84 6.22 -0.71
CA GLY A 27 -9.61 6.06 0.72
C GLY A 27 -8.80 4.82 1.07
N VAL A 28 -8.62 4.64 2.38
CA VAL A 28 -8.14 3.40 2.97
C VAL A 28 -9.31 2.71 3.65
N ASP A 29 -9.57 1.46 3.26
CA ASP A 29 -10.59 0.62 3.89
C ASP A 29 -9.94 -0.40 4.83
N VAL A 30 -10.67 -0.83 5.86
CA VAL A 30 -10.24 -1.88 6.79
C VAL A 30 -11.18 -3.07 6.67
N ILE A 31 -10.60 -4.24 6.39
CA ILE A 31 -11.33 -5.51 6.25
C ILE A 31 -10.77 -6.52 7.24
N ALA A 32 -11.64 -7.32 7.85
CA ALA A 32 -11.25 -8.50 8.60
C ALA A 32 -12.29 -9.60 8.43
N ASP A 33 -11.82 -10.84 8.30
CA ASP A 33 -12.68 -12.03 8.31
C ASP A 33 -13.84 -11.96 7.28
N GLY A 34 -13.57 -11.37 6.11
CA GLY A 34 -14.53 -11.22 5.00
C GLY A 34 -15.51 -10.05 5.15
N ALA A 35 -15.38 -9.21 6.18
CA ALA A 35 -16.24 -8.08 6.44
C ALA A 35 -15.49 -6.74 6.40
N LEU A 36 -16.15 -5.72 5.87
CA LEU A 36 -15.70 -4.34 5.93
C LEU A 36 -15.92 -3.79 7.34
N LEU A 37 -14.83 -3.48 8.04
CA LEU A 37 -14.87 -2.86 9.38
C LEU A 37 -14.99 -1.34 9.29
N GLY A 38 -14.46 -0.75 8.22
CA GLY A 38 -14.56 0.68 7.93
C GLY A 38 -14.15 0.98 6.49
N ALA A 39 -14.84 1.91 5.85
CA ALA A 39 -14.52 2.42 4.51
C ALA A 39 -14.03 3.85 4.58
N ASP A 40 -13.04 4.20 3.76
CA ASP A 40 -12.40 5.52 3.68
C ASP A 40 -12.13 6.13 5.06
N VAL A 41 -11.43 5.37 5.89
CA VAL A 41 -11.23 5.72 7.30
C VAL A 41 -10.06 6.68 7.47
N SER A 42 -10.21 7.68 8.34
CA SER A 42 -9.12 8.59 8.72
C SER A 42 -7.95 7.85 9.41
N GLU A 43 -6.78 8.49 9.49
CA GLU A 43 -5.63 7.98 10.26
C GLU A 43 -6.01 7.58 11.70
N ARG A 44 -6.77 8.44 12.38
CA ARG A 44 -7.23 8.16 13.76
C ARG A 44 -8.09 6.91 13.81
N ALA A 45 -9.07 6.81 12.92
CA ALA A 45 -9.94 5.65 12.84
C ALA A 45 -9.17 4.38 12.47
N LEU A 46 -8.13 4.48 11.61
CA LEU A 46 -7.23 3.37 11.31
C LEU A 46 -6.49 2.90 12.56
N LEU A 47 -5.90 3.80 13.33
CA LEU A 47 -5.19 3.46 14.57
C LEU A 47 -6.14 2.76 15.57
N ASP A 48 -7.34 3.32 15.78
CA ASP A 48 -8.37 2.71 16.65
C ASP A 48 -8.79 1.33 16.12
N LEU A 49 -8.96 1.22 14.80
CA LEU A 49 -9.30 -0.01 14.12
C LEU A 49 -8.14 -0.98 13.98
N ILE A 50 -6.90 -0.71 14.38
CA ILE A 50 -5.80 -1.70 14.32
C ILE A 50 -5.22 -1.99 15.70
N ASP A 51 -5.51 -1.16 16.69
CA ASP A 51 -5.05 -1.34 18.07
C ASP A 51 -5.46 -2.72 18.61
N GLY A 52 -4.51 -3.42 19.21
CA GLY A 52 -4.67 -4.79 19.73
C GLY A 52 -4.75 -5.90 18.69
N HIS A 53 -4.58 -5.61 17.39
CA HIS A 53 -4.70 -6.60 16.32
C HIS A 53 -3.50 -6.58 15.38
N ARG A 54 -3.19 -7.74 14.77
CA ARG A 54 -2.22 -7.79 13.68
C ARG A 54 -2.77 -7.03 12.47
N ALA A 55 -2.00 -6.08 11.97
CA ALA A 55 -2.33 -5.30 10.78
C ALA A 55 -1.41 -5.65 9.60
N GLU A 56 -2.00 -5.69 8.41
CA GLU A 56 -1.31 -5.84 7.13
C GLU A 56 -1.86 -4.80 6.14
N ALA A 57 -0.98 -4.14 5.38
CA ALA A 57 -1.39 -3.18 4.37
C ALA A 57 -1.28 -3.80 2.98
N VAL A 58 -2.27 -3.52 2.14
CA VAL A 58 -2.28 -3.90 0.73
C VAL A 58 -2.44 -2.62 -0.09
N VAL A 59 -1.43 -2.27 -0.85
CA VAL A 59 -1.38 -1.01 -1.62
C VAL A 59 -1.11 -1.32 -3.09
N SER A 60 -1.45 -0.39 -3.98
CA SER A 60 -1.12 -0.52 -5.40
C SER A 60 -0.10 0.52 -5.85
N VAL A 61 0.78 0.12 -6.78
CA VAL A 61 1.67 1.05 -7.48
C VAL A 61 0.84 2.08 -8.27
N ILE A 62 1.18 3.35 -8.08
CA ILE A 62 0.69 4.48 -8.86
C ILE A 62 1.44 4.48 -10.20
N GLY A 63 0.68 4.26 -11.29
CA GLY A 63 1.24 4.05 -12.63
C GLY A 63 2.04 5.24 -13.16
N GLY A 64 3.12 4.97 -13.91
CA GLY A 64 3.96 5.98 -14.57
C GLY A 64 4.96 6.69 -13.66
N GLN A 65 4.62 6.88 -12.39
CA GLN A 65 5.49 7.54 -11.40
C GLN A 65 6.22 6.55 -10.48
N GLY A 66 5.65 5.37 -10.23
CA GLY A 66 6.30 4.32 -9.43
C GLY A 66 6.06 4.41 -7.93
N PHE A 67 5.29 5.39 -7.45
CA PHE A 67 4.96 5.51 -6.03
C PHE A 67 4.12 4.33 -5.53
N VAL A 68 4.52 3.77 -4.39
CA VAL A 68 3.79 2.76 -3.61
C VAL A 68 3.11 3.41 -2.42
N LEU A 69 3.81 4.35 -1.78
CA LEU A 69 3.33 5.20 -0.70
C LEU A 69 3.74 6.63 -1.02
N GLY A 70 2.82 7.59 -0.89
CA GLY A 70 3.05 8.98 -1.23
C GLY A 70 2.21 9.92 -0.37
N ARG A 71 2.57 11.21 -0.36
CA ARG A 71 1.96 12.25 0.49
C ARG A 71 0.46 12.48 0.30
N GLY A 72 -0.12 12.01 -0.81
CA GLY A 72 -1.55 12.14 -1.11
C GLY A 72 -2.45 11.19 -0.30
N ASN A 73 -1.88 10.14 0.30
CA ASN A 73 -2.64 9.14 1.06
C ASN A 73 -2.21 9.15 2.55
N GLN A 74 -2.44 10.27 3.23
CA GLN A 74 -1.99 10.52 4.60
C GLN A 74 -2.63 9.59 5.65
N GLN A 75 -3.66 8.83 5.27
CA GLN A 75 -4.28 7.79 6.10
C GLN A 75 -3.26 6.69 6.45
N LEU A 76 -2.39 6.29 5.52
CA LEU A 76 -1.26 5.38 5.77
C LEU A 76 -0.03 6.17 6.26
N SER A 77 -0.20 6.88 7.38
CA SER A 77 0.84 7.71 7.96
C SER A 77 2.02 6.88 8.50
N PRO A 78 3.18 7.49 8.78
CA PRO A 78 4.28 6.87 9.52
C PRO A 78 3.83 6.14 10.79
N ARG A 79 2.86 6.72 11.52
CA ARG A 79 2.32 6.13 12.76
C ARG A 79 1.52 4.87 12.49
N VAL A 80 0.70 4.85 11.44
CA VAL A 80 -0.06 3.65 11.03
C VAL A 80 0.90 2.59 10.51
N LEU A 81 1.85 2.97 9.64
CA LEU A 81 2.83 2.05 9.05
C LEU A 81 3.72 1.37 10.11
N ALA A 82 4.03 2.04 11.22
CA ALA A 82 4.74 1.44 12.35
C ALA A 82 3.99 0.24 12.99
N HIS A 83 2.66 0.15 12.82
CA HIS A 83 1.85 -0.97 13.29
C HIS A 83 1.62 -2.05 12.21
N VAL A 84 1.98 -1.75 10.95
CA VAL A 84 1.79 -2.67 9.82
C VAL A 84 2.90 -3.70 9.82
N SER A 85 2.53 -4.97 10.01
CA SER A 85 3.49 -6.08 10.04
C SER A 85 3.95 -6.54 8.66
N THR A 86 3.19 -6.23 7.61
CA THR A 86 3.49 -6.63 6.23
C THR A 86 2.86 -5.66 5.26
N LEU A 87 3.64 -5.21 4.28
CA LEU A 87 3.18 -4.38 3.16
C LEU A 87 3.15 -5.23 1.88
N THR A 88 1.95 -5.54 1.40
CA THR A 88 1.75 -6.22 0.11
C THR A 88 1.55 -5.17 -0.99
N VAL A 89 2.38 -5.23 -2.03
CA VAL A 89 2.32 -4.29 -3.15
C VAL A 89 1.70 -4.97 -4.37
N LEU A 90 0.68 -4.35 -4.95
CA LEU A 90 -0.03 -4.82 -6.13
C LEU A 90 0.26 -3.92 -7.34
N ALA A 91 0.56 -4.52 -8.49
CA ALA A 91 0.63 -3.77 -9.74
C ALA A 91 0.25 -4.65 -10.91
N THR A 92 -0.34 -4.09 -11.97
CA THR A 92 -0.39 -4.82 -13.24
C THR A 92 1.01 -4.88 -13.84
N ARG A 93 1.29 -5.91 -14.63
CA ARG A 93 2.56 -6.01 -15.36
C ARG A 93 2.83 -4.78 -16.21
N SER A 94 1.80 -4.22 -16.85
CA SER A 94 1.90 -3.00 -17.65
C SER A 94 2.32 -1.78 -16.82
N LYS A 95 1.83 -1.62 -15.57
CA LYS A 95 2.27 -0.54 -14.68
C LYS A 95 3.77 -0.63 -14.37
N LEU A 96 4.28 -1.84 -14.14
CA LEU A 96 5.71 -2.06 -13.87
C LEU A 96 6.58 -1.84 -15.11
N VAL A 97 6.17 -2.32 -16.28
CA VAL A 97 6.89 -2.10 -17.54
C VAL A 97 7.00 -0.60 -17.86
N ALA A 98 5.96 0.19 -17.57
CA ALA A 98 5.95 1.63 -17.76
C ALA A 98 6.99 2.38 -16.88
N LEU A 99 7.54 1.74 -15.84
CA LEU A 99 8.62 2.33 -15.05
C LEU A 99 9.96 2.32 -15.79
N GLN A 100 10.10 1.53 -16.86
CA GLN A 100 11.32 1.43 -17.67
C GLN A 100 12.57 1.07 -16.83
N GLY A 101 12.39 0.21 -15.82
CA GLY A 101 13.47 -0.23 -14.93
C GLY A 101 13.78 0.72 -13.77
N ARG A 102 13.07 1.86 -13.66
CA ARG A 102 13.13 2.72 -12.47
C ARG A 102 12.60 1.98 -11.23
N PRO A 103 13.12 2.30 -10.03
CA PRO A 103 12.64 1.71 -8.80
C PRO A 103 11.20 2.16 -8.49
N LEU A 104 10.61 1.51 -7.50
CA LEU A 104 9.41 1.98 -6.83
C LEU A 104 9.77 3.04 -5.79
N LEU A 105 8.85 3.95 -5.54
CA LEU A 105 9.06 5.11 -4.68
C LEU A 105 8.20 5.06 -3.41
N ALA A 106 8.80 5.43 -2.29
CA ALA A 106 8.11 5.73 -1.04
C ALA A 106 8.38 7.17 -0.61
N ASP A 107 7.33 7.92 -0.29
CA ASP A 107 7.40 9.24 0.36
C ASP A 107 6.27 9.34 1.38
N THR A 108 6.56 8.91 2.61
CA THR A 108 5.64 8.98 3.75
C THR A 108 5.72 10.31 4.49
N GLY A 109 6.70 11.16 4.13
CA GLY A 109 7.03 12.39 4.85
C GLY A 109 7.89 12.16 6.11
N ASP A 110 8.26 10.91 6.42
CA ASP A 110 9.18 10.54 7.49
C ASP A 110 10.33 9.71 6.90
N VAL A 111 11.55 10.25 7.01
CA VAL A 111 12.75 9.66 6.43
C VAL A 111 13.04 8.27 7.01
N ALA A 112 12.84 8.08 8.31
CA ALA A 112 13.12 6.80 8.95
C ALA A 112 12.15 5.71 8.48
N VAL A 113 10.88 6.07 8.25
CA VAL A 113 9.90 5.14 7.67
C VAL A 113 10.22 4.85 6.21
N ASP A 114 10.55 5.87 5.40
CA ASP A 114 10.92 5.67 3.99
C ASP A 114 12.16 4.77 3.84
N GLU A 115 13.17 4.96 4.70
CA GLU A 115 14.35 4.10 4.78
C GLU A 115 13.97 2.66 5.18
N SER A 116 13.07 2.48 6.16
CA SER A 116 12.64 1.14 6.60
C SER A 116 11.86 0.36 5.53
N LEU A 117 11.19 1.07 4.62
CA LEU A 117 10.44 0.49 3.49
C LEU A 117 11.35 0.15 2.30
N SER A 118 12.59 0.64 2.31
CA SER A 118 13.51 0.50 1.20
C SER A 118 14.10 -0.90 1.12
N GLY A 119 14.38 -1.36 -0.10
CA GLY A 119 14.88 -2.70 -0.36
C GLY A 119 14.07 -3.44 -1.43
N TYR A 120 14.29 -4.74 -1.53
CA TYR A 120 13.56 -5.57 -2.50
C TYR A 120 12.24 -6.07 -1.93
N VAL A 121 11.17 -5.88 -2.71
CA VAL A 121 9.83 -6.41 -2.41
C VAL A 121 9.32 -7.24 -3.58
N HIS A 122 8.48 -8.22 -3.28
CA HIS A 122 7.73 -8.94 -4.30
C HIS A 122 6.44 -8.21 -4.61
N VAL A 123 6.35 -7.62 -5.80
CA VAL A 123 5.12 -7.00 -6.29
C VAL A 123 4.24 -8.08 -6.90
N VAL A 124 3.03 -8.26 -6.38
CA VAL A 124 2.07 -9.22 -6.91
C VAL A 124 1.47 -8.65 -8.20
N THR A 125 1.61 -9.41 -9.29
CA THR A 125 1.17 -8.99 -10.64
C THR A 125 0.01 -9.80 -11.19
N GLY A 126 -0.31 -10.92 -10.56
CA GLY A 126 -1.34 -11.86 -10.99
C GLY A 126 -1.49 -13.01 -10.01
N ARG A 127 -2.34 -13.98 -10.35
CA ARG A 127 -2.55 -15.17 -9.53
C ARG A 127 -1.29 -16.03 -9.54
N HIS A 128 -0.64 -16.17 -8.38
CA HIS A 128 0.65 -16.85 -8.22
C HIS A 128 1.83 -16.20 -8.99
N GLU A 129 1.69 -14.94 -9.42
CA GLU A 129 2.73 -14.21 -10.12
C GLU A 129 3.22 -13.02 -9.27
N SER A 130 4.54 -12.90 -9.14
CA SER A 130 5.16 -11.72 -8.56
C SER A 130 6.45 -11.36 -9.28
N VAL A 131 6.80 -10.08 -9.25
CA VAL A 131 8.06 -9.55 -9.79
C VAL A 131 8.85 -8.89 -8.66
N PRO A 132 10.13 -9.22 -8.47
CA PRO A 132 10.96 -8.50 -7.52
C PRO A 132 11.18 -7.06 -8.02
N CYS A 133 10.86 -6.08 -7.19
CA CYS A 133 11.11 -4.67 -7.46
C CYS A 133 11.84 -4.05 -6.27
N ARG A 134 12.67 -3.05 -6.54
CA ARG A 134 13.34 -2.29 -5.48
C ARG A 134 12.50 -1.07 -5.12
N ILE A 135 12.23 -0.87 -3.83
CA ILE A 135 11.71 0.38 -3.27
C ILE A 135 12.91 1.23 -2.83
N VAL A 136 12.84 2.53 -3.10
CA VAL A 136 13.75 3.56 -2.59
C VAL A 136 12.96 4.75 -2.03
N PRO A 137 13.55 5.54 -1.12
CA PRO A 137 12.96 6.81 -0.71
C PRO A 137 12.89 7.73 -1.94
N ALA A 138 11.77 8.42 -2.13
CA ALA A 138 11.61 9.32 -3.28
C ALA A 138 12.65 10.45 -3.27
N SER A 139 13.11 10.85 -2.08
CA SER A 139 14.23 11.78 -1.92
C SER A 139 15.51 11.28 -2.63
N GLU A 140 15.79 9.99 -2.69
CA GLU A 140 16.98 9.47 -3.37
C GLU A 140 16.89 9.53 -4.90
N GLU A 141 15.70 9.42 -5.48
CA GLU A 141 15.53 9.45 -6.94
C GLU A 141 15.58 10.88 -7.49
N PHE A 142 15.02 11.86 -6.78
CA PHE A 142 15.03 13.27 -7.22
C PHE A 142 16.39 13.97 -7.09
N HIS A 143 17.39 13.32 -6.48
CA HIS A 143 18.76 13.83 -6.35
C HIS A 143 19.77 13.17 -7.31
N ARG A 144 19.29 12.34 -8.26
CA ARG A 144 20.10 11.79 -9.36
C ARG A 144 19.88 12.54 -10.66
#